data_AF-A0A1H0EPK6-F1
#
_entry.id   AF-A0A1H0EPK6-F1
#
_cell.length_a   1.000
_cell.length_b   1.000
_cell.length_c   1.000
_cell.angle_alpha   90.00
_cell.angle_beta   90.00
_cell.angle_gamma   90.00
#
_symmetry.space_group_name_H-M   'P 1'
#
loop_
_entity.id
_entity.type
_entity.pdbx_description
1 polymer ?
#
loop_
_entity_poly.entity_id
_entity_poly.type
_entity_poly.pdbx_seq_one_letter_code
_entity_poly.pdbx_strand_id
1 'polypeptide(L)'
;MTEPYQPRYQWRRSELDANDPPSDFDWLGFDGIGYIGRIRKETGGPTAGRWQWAGSVPRTFKGSPPMPNQGYCDTAREATEMVETYWDWCLRRMQGE
;
A
#
# COMPACT_ATOMS: atom_id res chain seq x y z
N MET A 1 16.77 13.24 15.52
CA MET A 1 16.38 12.84 14.15
C MET A 1 15.67 11.51 14.28
N THR A 2 14.36 11.47 14.06
CA THR A 2 13.60 10.22 14.00
C THR A 2 14.07 9.43 12.79
N GLU A 3 14.35 8.15 12.97
CA GLU A 3 14.77 7.27 11.88
C GLU A 3 13.66 7.19 10.82
N PRO A 4 14.00 7.20 9.53
CA PRO A 4 13.00 7.09 8.47
C PRO A 4 12.30 5.74 8.54
N TYR A 5 10.99 5.73 8.29
CA TYR A 5 10.18 4.51 8.28
C TYR A 5 10.82 3.40 7.43
N GLN A 6 10.87 2.19 8.00
CA GLN A 6 11.30 0.99 7.30
C GLN A 6 10.09 0.07 7.05
N PRO A 7 9.83 -0.33 5.78
CA PRO A 7 8.77 -1.26 5.45
C PRO A 7 8.87 -2.56 6.23
N ARG A 8 7.76 -3.00 6.80
CA ARG A 8 7.65 -4.24 7.58
C ARG A 8 7.24 -5.43 6.71
N TYR A 9 6.56 -5.15 5.61
CA TYR A 9 6.04 -6.16 4.68
C TYR A 9 6.89 -6.25 3.41
N GLN A 10 6.65 -7.28 2.61
CA GLN A 10 7.40 -7.51 1.37
C GLN A 10 6.85 -6.63 0.26
N TRP A 11 7.69 -5.82 -0.37
CA TRP A 11 7.32 -4.98 -1.50
C TRP A 11 8.03 -5.45 -2.75
N ARG A 12 7.27 -5.62 -3.83
CA ARG A 12 7.79 -5.93 -5.16
C ARG A 12 7.24 -4.96 -6.18
N ARG A 13 8.03 -4.67 -7.21
CA ARG A 13 7.57 -3.85 -8.33
C ARG A 13 6.42 -4.55 -9.04
N SER A 14 5.45 -3.77 -9.50
CA SER A 14 4.36 -4.29 -10.31
C SER A 14 4.90 -4.62 -11.70
N GLU A 15 4.84 -5.89 -12.09
CA GLU A 15 5.12 -6.35 -13.46
C GLU A 15 3.77 -6.74 -14.07
N LEU A 16 3.21 -5.87 -14.92
CA LEU A 16 1.90 -6.10 -15.54
C LEU A 16 1.98 -7.13 -16.68
N ASP A 17 3.07 -7.13 -17.44
CA ASP A 17 3.40 -8.15 -18.43
C ASP A 17 4.92 -8.24 -18.67
N ALA A 18 5.36 -9.26 -19.43
CA ALA A 18 6.78 -9.50 -19.71
C ALA A 18 7.46 -8.41 -20.56
N ASN A 19 6.68 -7.50 -21.16
CA ASN A 19 7.16 -6.37 -21.95
C ASN A 19 7.04 -5.02 -21.21
N ASP A 20 6.43 -4.99 -20.02
CA ASP A 20 6.31 -3.81 -19.17
C ASP A 20 7.45 -3.81 -18.13
N PRO A 21 8.53 -3.04 -18.36
CA PRO A 21 9.65 -3.04 -17.45
C PRO A 21 9.21 -2.54 -16.07
N PRO A 22 9.53 -3.27 -14.99
CA PRO A 22 9.08 -2.91 -13.64
C PRO A 22 9.55 -1.50 -13.27
N SER A 23 8.58 -0.59 -13.17
CA SER A 23 8.83 0.81 -12.85
C SER A 23 9.09 0.99 -11.35
N ASP A 24 9.99 1.92 -11.02
CA ASP A 24 10.16 2.40 -9.65
C ASP A 24 8.94 3.18 -9.14
N PHE A 25 7.93 3.41 -9.98
CA PHE A 25 6.71 4.16 -9.66
C PHE A 25 5.50 3.30 -9.34
N ASP A 26 5.63 1.97 -9.27
CA ASP A 26 4.50 1.09 -8.97
C ASP A 26 4.95 -0.15 -8.18
N TRP A 27 4.41 -0.29 -6.97
CA TRP A 27 4.80 -1.34 -6.05
C TRP A 27 3.59 -2.00 -5.40
N LEU A 28 3.68 -3.32 -5.25
CA LEU A 28 2.69 -4.17 -4.62
C LEU A 28 3.26 -4.70 -3.30
N GLY A 29 2.50 -4.55 -2.22
CA GLY A 29 2.83 -5.03 -0.90
C GLY A 29 2.23 -6.41 -0.62
N PHE A 30 2.97 -7.25 0.10
CA PHE A 30 2.58 -8.60 0.49
C PHE A 30 2.95 -8.94 1.94
N ASP A 31 2.01 -9.61 2.60
CA ASP A 31 2.15 -10.30 3.88
C ASP A 31 2.15 -11.81 3.62
N GLY A 32 3.34 -12.36 3.37
CA GLY A 32 3.50 -13.72 2.85
C GLY A 32 2.78 -13.88 1.50
N ILE A 33 1.69 -14.64 1.48
CA ILE A 33 0.84 -14.83 0.29
C ILE A 33 -0.30 -13.81 0.19
N GLY A 34 -0.54 -13.03 1.25
CA GLY A 34 -1.61 -12.04 1.33
C GLY A 34 -1.21 -10.74 0.63
N TYR A 35 -2.03 -10.25 -0.28
CA TYR A 35 -1.86 -8.91 -0.87
C TYR A 35 -2.34 -7.86 0.13
N ILE A 36 -1.46 -6.94 0.54
CA ILE A 36 -1.79 -5.90 1.53
C ILE A 36 -2.15 -4.56 0.90
N GLY A 37 -1.77 -4.33 -0.37
CA GLY A 37 -2.05 -3.08 -1.06
C GLY A 37 -1.04 -2.73 -2.14
N ARG A 38 -1.23 -1.56 -2.73
CA ARG A 38 -0.41 -1.02 -3.82
C ARG A 38 -0.08 0.44 -3.56
N ILE A 39 1.11 0.85 -3.96
CA ILE A 39 1.48 2.25 -4.06
C ILE A 39 1.88 2.55 -5.50
N ARG A 40 1.48 3.71 -6.00
CA ARG A 40 1.90 4.16 -7.33
C ARG A 40 2.13 5.66 -7.38
N LYS A 41 3.08 6.11 -8.17
CA LYS A 41 3.29 7.53 -8.42
C LYS A 41 2.39 7.97 -9.56
N GLU A 42 1.55 8.97 -9.31
CA GLU A 42 0.74 9.59 -10.35
C GLU A 42 1.64 10.42 -11.25
N THR A 43 1.63 10.14 -12.55
CA THR A 43 2.44 10.88 -13.55
C THR A 43 1.64 11.94 -14.29
N GLY A 44 0.31 11.98 -14.11
CA GLY A 44 -0.59 12.90 -14.80
C GLY A 44 -1.71 13.43 -13.92
N GLY A 45 -2.40 14.46 -14.42
CA GLY A 45 -3.54 15.07 -13.74
C GLY A 45 -3.17 15.96 -12.54
N PRO A 46 -4.17 16.39 -11.75
CA PRO A 46 -3.97 17.33 -10.63
C PRO A 46 -3.17 16.73 -9.45
N THR A 47 -3.03 15.40 -9.40
CA THR A 47 -2.24 14.66 -8.40
C THR A 47 -0.87 14.25 -8.91
N ALA A 48 -0.46 14.71 -10.11
CA ALA A 48 0.84 14.40 -10.68
C ALA A 48 1.98 14.72 -9.70
N GLY A 49 2.92 13.78 -9.57
CA GLY A 49 4.03 13.86 -8.63
C GLY A 49 3.76 13.23 -7.26
N ARG A 50 2.49 13.04 -6.88
CA ARG A 50 2.10 12.42 -5.60
C ARG A 50 2.03 10.90 -5.71
N TRP A 51 2.23 10.24 -4.58
CA TRP A 51 2.10 8.80 -4.44
C TRP A 51 0.70 8.44 -3.96
N GLN A 52 -0.05 7.74 -4.79
CA GLN A 52 -1.29 7.11 -4.36
C GLN A 52 -0.97 5.85 -3.55
N TRP A 53 -1.60 5.69 -2.41
CA TRP A 53 -1.65 4.43 -1.67
C TRP A 53 -3.06 3.85 -1.71
N ALA A 54 -3.15 2.53 -1.81
CA ALA A 54 -4.40 1.78 -1.74
C ALA A 54 -4.18 0.53 -0.87
N GLY A 55 -4.76 0.54 0.33
CA GLY A 55 -4.76 -0.58 1.25
C GLY A 55 -5.78 -1.64 0.85
N SER A 56 -5.39 -2.91 0.98
CA SER A 56 -6.28 -4.05 0.82
C SER A 56 -6.77 -4.52 2.19
N VAL A 57 -7.83 -5.32 2.17
CA VAL A 57 -8.38 -5.96 3.37
C VAL A 57 -8.07 -7.46 3.30
N PRO A 58 -7.76 -8.11 4.43
CA PRO A 58 -7.56 -9.55 4.45
C PRO A 58 -8.78 -10.28 3.89
N ARG A 59 -8.56 -11.35 3.10
CA ARG A 59 -9.66 -12.14 2.51
C ARG A 59 -10.63 -12.73 3.54
N THR A 60 -10.16 -12.91 4.77
CA THR A 60 -10.91 -13.42 5.92
C THR A 60 -11.58 -12.31 6.74
N PHE A 61 -11.40 -11.04 6.38
CA PHE A 61 -12.04 -9.91 7.03
C PHE A 61 -13.56 -10.00 6.87
N LYS A 62 -14.30 -9.82 7.98
CA LYS A 62 -15.77 -9.86 7.99
C LYS A 62 -16.32 -8.50 8.39
N GLY A 63 -17.38 -8.07 7.71
CA GLY A 63 -18.05 -6.79 7.96
C GLY A 63 -17.50 -5.66 7.08
N SER A 64 -17.75 -4.42 7.52
CA SER A 64 -17.36 -3.23 6.76
C SER A 64 -15.88 -2.89 7.00
N PRO A 65 -15.07 -2.80 5.94
CA PRO A 65 -13.66 -2.45 6.08
C PRO A 65 -13.49 -1.02 6.60
N PRO A 66 -12.41 -0.73 7.35
CA PRO A 66 -12.11 0.62 7.78
C PRO A 66 -11.93 1.55 6.57
N MET A 67 -12.28 2.83 6.75
CA MET A 67 -12.07 3.89 5.79
C MET A 67 -11.26 5.02 6.46
N PRO A 68 -10.42 5.76 5.71
CA PRO A 68 -10.15 5.61 4.28
C PRO A 68 -9.23 4.40 4.00
N ASN A 69 -9.46 3.73 2.86
CA ASN A 69 -8.62 2.63 2.35
C ASN A 69 -7.66 3.06 1.24
N GLN A 70 -7.68 4.34 0.86
CA GLN A 70 -6.81 4.90 -0.17
C GLN A 70 -6.60 6.40 0.07
N GLY A 71 -5.52 6.94 -0.50
CA GLY A 71 -5.20 8.35 -0.41
C GLY A 71 -3.94 8.72 -1.21
N TYR A 72 -3.47 9.95 -1.02
CA TYR A 72 -2.27 10.47 -1.66
C TYR A 72 -1.29 11.00 -0.62
N CYS A 73 -0.02 10.69 -0.80
CA CYS A 73 1.12 11.15 -0.02
C CYS A 73 2.18 11.74 -0.95
N ASP A 74 3.20 12.38 -0.38
CA ASP A 74 4.20 13.07 -1.20
C ASP A 74 5.38 12.15 -1.53
N THR A 75 5.59 11.10 -0.73
CA THR A 75 6.68 10.13 -0.93
C THR A 75 6.20 8.68 -0.99
N ALA A 76 6.99 7.82 -1.64
CA ALA A 76 6.75 6.38 -1.69
C ALA A 76 6.78 5.75 -0.28
N ARG A 77 7.66 6.24 0.60
CA ARG A 77 7.81 5.76 1.97
C ARG A 77 6.56 5.99 2.81
N GLU A 78 6.01 7.21 2.76
CA GLU A 78 4.74 7.52 3.41
C GLU A 78 3.61 6.67 2.85
N ALA A 79 3.54 6.51 1.52
CA ALA A 79 2.53 5.67 0.89
C ALA A 79 2.63 4.20 1.36
N THR A 80 3.85 3.66 1.49
CA THR A 80 4.10 2.34 2.07
C THR A 80 3.61 2.27 3.51
N GLU A 81 4.01 3.22 4.36
CA GLU A 81 3.59 3.30 5.75
C GLU A 81 2.05 3.33 5.89
N MET A 82 1.36 4.07 5.01
CA MET A 82 -0.11 4.14 5.00
C MET A 82 -0.75 2.80 4.65
N VAL A 83 -0.23 2.07 3.65
CA VAL A 83 -0.74 0.73 3.30
C VAL A 83 -0.54 -0.24 4.46
N GLU A 84 0.65 -0.27 5.05
CA GLU A 84 0.98 -1.18 6.15
C GLU A 84 0.17 -0.85 7.41
N THR A 85 -0.01 0.43 7.72
CA THR A 85 -0.87 0.88 8.82
C THR A 85 -2.33 0.47 8.61
N TYR A 86 -2.85 0.60 7.39
CA TYR A 86 -4.20 0.19 7.06
C TYR A 86 -4.39 -1.33 7.19
N TRP A 87 -3.42 -2.12 6.72
CA TRP A 87 -3.44 -3.57 6.85
C TRP A 87 -3.46 -4.01 8.31
N ASP A 88 -2.57 -3.45 9.13
CA ASP A 88 -2.53 -3.74 10.57
C ASP A 88 -3.84 -3.36 11.27
N TRP A 89 -4.45 -2.24 10.89
CA TRP A 89 -5.74 -1.83 11.42
C TRP A 89 -6.84 -2.86 11.08
N CYS A 90 -6.83 -3.41 9.86
CA CYS A 90 -7.73 -4.49 9.48
C CYS A 90 -7.49 -5.75 10.31
N LEU A 91 -6.23 -6.14 10.52
CA LEU A 91 -5.87 -7.30 11.34
C LEU A 91 -6.33 -7.14 12.80
N ARG A 92 -6.15 -5.97 13.40
CA ARG A 92 -6.60 -5.67 14.77
C ARG A 92 -8.12 -5.79 14.92
N ARG A 93 -8.88 -5.21 13.98
CA ARG A 93 -10.35 -5.34 13.99
C ARG A 93 -10.82 -6.77 13.85
N MET A 94 -10.10 -7.61 13.10
CA MET A 94 -10.43 -9.03 13.01
C MET A 94 -10.16 -9.80 14.31
N GLN A 95 -9.22 -9.32 15.12
CA GLN A 95 -8.89 -9.89 16.43
C GLN A 95 -9.86 -9.43 17.53
N GLY A 96 -10.80 -8.53 17.24
CA GLY A 96 -11.85 -8.11 18.16
C GLY A 96 -11.49 -6.90 19.03
N GLU A 97 -10.48 -6.12 18.65
CA GLU A 97 -10.19 -4.79 19.20
C GLU A 97 -10.93 -3.67 18.45
#